data_AF-A0A7G1HUM1-F1
#
_entry.id   AF-A0A7G1HUM1-F1
#
_cell.length_a   1.000
_cell.length_b   1.000
_cell.length_c   1.000
_cell.angle_alpha   90.00
_cell.angle_beta   90.00
_cell.angle_gamma   90.00
#
_symmetry.space_group_name_H-M   'P 1'
#
loop_
_entity.id
_entity.type
_entity.pdbx_description
1 polymer ?
#
loop_
_entity_poly.entity_id
_entity_poly.type
_entity_poly.pdbx_seq_one_letter_code
_entity_poly.pdbx_strand_id
1 'polypeptide(L)'
;MKPNISSIKNLIAILAITMLFSCNKQSDYLQSIPADANIVITINPQSIAEKGNVIELLKNKKINERQRIWLNRLGPESKELFEKILQNPTELGISLKNDVVFFSDAIENEIGLLLKIDEQQKFETFLSILSSEKGKDTNIKRENDIFISEINTNAICTFDDNKALFLFALQYNTEIAKLKKDATALMNQNKEKSLLSNNGFSKFSQSNKDVNIWMSMAAIPSTTLKLYSSFLPTDLKISSIYSTTHIDFQRGKIIIESGSYSDDTKTKKALDSLISIVGKNSDSFLKQIPENSWLVWSVNLNGEKLYNILMENSKFAAEIENVSKEINLQQLIGSIDGDLTMGLIDITSSNSYGYSPNLVFFAKVKDDSILTFLKDNLQLAGITTLSENQYLISWSGTSIYFGMKDNKYLYVSTDKNIIDNFSKGTESPLSQTPFAEIFKFGGAMLINTQQILQSLPEELWKSDATTYKQLLALFSSIEMYSEGQTNKTTINMTDPSDNALSTIIKSLDKELK
;
A
#
# COMPACT_ATOMS: atom_id res chain seq x y z
N MET A 1 -1.55 -28.36 2.47
CA MET A 1 -2.59 -28.37 1.41
C MET A 1 -2.96 -26.93 1.08
N LYS A 2 -3.23 -26.58 -0.19
CA LYS A 2 -3.74 -25.24 -0.52
C LYS A 2 -5.19 -25.13 -0.02
N PRO A 3 -5.60 -24.06 0.69
CA PRO A 3 -7.01 -23.83 0.95
C PRO A 3 -7.77 -23.73 -0.37
N ASN A 4 -9.03 -24.17 -0.41
CA ASN A 4 -9.81 -24.24 -1.65
C ASN A 4 -10.35 -22.86 -2.05
N ILE A 5 -9.42 -21.99 -2.47
CA ILE A 5 -9.61 -20.59 -2.88
C ILE A 5 -10.64 -20.44 -4.02
N SER A 6 -10.99 -21.53 -4.71
CA SER A 6 -12.07 -21.61 -5.71
C SER A 6 -13.39 -21.01 -5.22
N SER A 7 -13.84 -21.36 -4.00
CA SER A 7 -15.14 -20.90 -3.48
C SER A 7 -15.16 -19.40 -3.19
N ILE A 8 -14.03 -18.85 -2.72
CA ILE A 8 -13.87 -17.43 -2.42
C ILE A 8 -13.70 -16.62 -3.72
N LYS A 9 -12.96 -17.16 -4.70
CA LYS A 9 -12.83 -16.55 -6.05
C LYS A 9 -14.18 -16.38 -6.73
N ASN A 10 -15.07 -17.37 -6.63
CA ASN A 10 -16.40 -17.26 -7.20
C ASN A 10 -17.25 -16.21 -6.46
N LEU A 11 -17.20 -16.15 -5.12
CA LEU A 11 -17.93 -15.14 -4.35
C LEU A 11 -17.45 -13.72 -4.63
N ILE A 12 -16.13 -13.51 -4.76
CA ILE A 12 -15.53 -12.23 -5.13
C ILE A 12 -15.89 -11.85 -6.58
N ALA A 13 -15.91 -12.81 -7.51
CA ALA A 13 -16.33 -12.57 -8.88
C ALA A 13 -17.83 -12.23 -8.99
N ILE A 14 -18.69 -12.85 -8.17
CA ILE A 14 -20.11 -12.51 -8.07
C ILE A 14 -20.27 -11.09 -7.53
N LEU A 15 -19.61 -10.76 -6.40
CA LEU A 15 -19.61 -9.40 -5.85
C LEU A 15 -19.13 -8.38 -6.87
N ALA A 16 -18.06 -8.64 -7.64
CA ALA A 16 -17.50 -7.69 -8.61
C ALA A 16 -18.43 -7.34 -9.79
N ILE A 17 -19.53 -8.08 -10.01
CA ILE A 17 -20.46 -7.83 -11.12
C ILE A 17 -21.63 -6.90 -10.69
N THR A 18 -21.82 -6.68 -9.40
CA THR A 18 -23.16 -6.42 -8.86
C THR A 18 -23.49 -4.96 -8.51
N MET A 19 -23.13 -3.92 -9.28
CA MET A 19 -23.43 -2.55 -8.83
C MET A 19 -23.75 -1.48 -9.87
N LEU A 20 -24.90 -0.80 -9.67
CA LEU A 20 -25.16 0.59 -10.08
C LEU A 20 -26.20 1.26 -9.16
N PHE A 21 -26.01 2.56 -8.90
CA PHE A 21 -26.93 3.57 -8.32
C PHE A 21 -27.37 3.54 -6.82
N SER A 22 -26.83 4.52 -6.08
CA SER A 22 -27.59 5.61 -5.41
C SER A 22 -28.53 5.27 -4.23
N CYS A 23 -28.41 5.86 -3.02
CA CYS A 23 -27.42 6.77 -2.47
C CYS A 23 -27.36 6.59 -0.93
N ASN A 24 -26.37 7.18 -0.25
CA ASN A 24 -25.91 6.71 1.06
C ASN A 24 -26.69 7.28 2.28
N LYS A 25 -26.94 6.43 3.28
CA LYS A 25 -27.30 6.83 4.66
C LYS A 25 -26.49 6.00 5.66
N GLN A 26 -26.13 6.68 6.74
CA GLN A 26 -25.32 6.19 7.85
C GLN A 26 -25.94 4.93 8.46
N SER A 27 -25.17 3.85 8.55
CA SER A 27 -25.70 2.50 8.75
C SER A 27 -25.07 1.77 9.94
N ASP A 28 -25.93 1.33 10.86
CA ASP A 28 -25.56 0.63 12.10
C ASP A 28 -24.95 -0.77 11.87
N TYR A 29 -24.92 -1.27 10.63
CA TYR A 29 -24.30 -2.56 10.32
C TYR A 29 -22.82 -2.63 10.71
N LEU A 30 -22.08 -1.52 10.60
CA LEU A 30 -20.67 -1.41 11.02
C LEU A 30 -20.45 -1.67 12.51
N GLN A 31 -21.51 -1.62 13.35
CA GLN A 31 -21.41 -2.01 14.76
C GLN A 31 -20.97 -3.48 14.92
N SER A 32 -21.18 -4.36 13.93
CA SER A 32 -20.71 -5.75 13.96
C SER A 32 -19.19 -5.92 13.83
N ILE A 33 -18.42 -4.86 13.55
CA ILE A 33 -16.94 -4.92 13.56
C ILE A 33 -16.46 -4.80 15.01
N PRO A 34 -15.74 -5.79 15.59
CA PRO A 34 -15.31 -5.76 16.98
C PRO A 34 -14.22 -4.72 17.26
N ALA A 35 -14.15 -4.23 18.49
CA ALA A 35 -13.23 -3.15 18.90
C ALA A 35 -11.72 -3.49 18.80
N ASP A 36 -11.37 -4.77 18.72
CA ASP A 36 -10.01 -5.30 18.55
C ASP A 36 -9.67 -5.70 17.10
N ALA A 37 -10.56 -5.42 16.13
CA ALA A 37 -10.26 -5.61 14.71
C ALA A 37 -8.98 -4.84 14.31
N ASN A 38 -7.94 -5.59 13.95
CA ASN A 38 -6.62 -5.07 13.61
C ASN A 38 -6.49 -4.76 12.11
N ILE A 39 -7.35 -5.32 11.25
CA ILE A 39 -7.51 -4.95 9.84
C ILE A 39 -8.99 -4.76 9.54
N VAL A 40 -9.34 -3.66 8.88
CA VAL A 40 -10.62 -3.46 8.20
C VAL A 40 -10.35 -2.97 6.77
N ILE A 41 -10.95 -3.63 5.78
CA ILE A 41 -10.93 -3.22 4.38
C ILE A 41 -12.38 -2.94 3.97
N THR A 42 -12.66 -1.75 3.48
CA THR A 42 -13.96 -1.42 2.87
C THR A 42 -13.79 -1.27 1.37
N ILE A 43 -14.74 -1.77 0.59
CA ILE A 43 -14.77 -1.67 -0.86
C ILE A 43 -16.08 -0.99 -1.23
N ASN A 44 -16.02 0.20 -1.82
CA ASN A 44 -17.20 0.88 -2.35
C ASN A 44 -17.65 0.14 -3.61
N PRO A 45 -18.76 -0.59 -3.55
CA PRO A 45 -19.05 -1.57 -4.57
C PRO A 45 -19.49 -0.83 -5.86
N GLN A 46 -20.34 0.21 -5.74
CA GLN A 46 -20.79 1.04 -6.85
C GLN A 46 -19.62 1.64 -7.63
N SER A 47 -18.65 2.23 -6.94
CA SER A 47 -17.53 2.91 -7.61
C SER A 47 -16.64 1.93 -8.38
N ILE A 48 -16.40 0.73 -7.84
CA ILE A 48 -15.63 -0.32 -8.52
C ILE A 48 -16.30 -0.76 -9.83
N ALA A 49 -17.63 -0.94 -9.85
CA ALA A 49 -18.33 -1.34 -11.07
C ALA A 49 -18.35 -0.25 -12.15
N GLU A 50 -18.60 1.00 -11.75
CA GLU A 50 -18.61 2.17 -12.65
C GLU A 50 -17.22 2.43 -13.24
N LYS A 51 -16.20 2.52 -12.39
CA LYS A 51 -14.82 2.83 -12.78
C LYS A 51 -14.12 1.67 -13.49
N GLY A 52 -14.48 0.43 -13.14
CA GLY A 52 -14.06 -0.78 -13.85
C GLY A 52 -14.75 -0.97 -15.20
N ASN A 53 -15.82 -0.21 -15.48
CA ASN A 53 -16.65 -0.33 -16.68
C ASN A 53 -17.16 -1.78 -16.90
N VAL A 54 -17.68 -2.39 -15.82
CA VAL A 54 -18.06 -3.81 -15.78
C VAL A 54 -19.12 -4.16 -16.83
N ILE A 55 -20.07 -3.26 -17.10
CA ILE A 55 -21.10 -3.46 -18.13
C ILE A 55 -20.49 -3.63 -19.53
N GLU A 56 -19.47 -2.85 -19.88
CA GLU A 56 -18.79 -2.98 -21.18
C GLU A 56 -17.91 -4.23 -21.22
N LEU A 57 -17.27 -4.59 -20.10
CA LEU A 57 -16.51 -5.84 -19.97
C LEU A 57 -17.41 -7.07 -20.18
N LEU A 58 -18.65 -7.08 -19.69
CA LEU A 58 -19.60 -8.19 -19.91
C LEU A 58 -20.06 -8.34 -21.37
N LYS A 59 -19.89 -7.30 -22.21
CA LYS A 59 -20.10 -7.37 -23.67
C LYS A 59 -18.92 -7.98 -24.42
N ASN A 60 -17.73 -8.06 -23.82
CA ASN A 60 -16.57 -8.72 -24.43
C ASN A 60 -16.93 -10.19 -24.71
N LYS A 61 -16.85 -10.60 -25.98
CA LYS A 61 -17.21 -11.94 -26.45
C LYS A 61 -16.56 -13.07 -25.64
N LYS A 62 -15.31 -12.91 -25.20
CA LYS A 62 -14.59 -13.92 -24.39
C LYS A 62 -15.11 -14.00 -22.95
N ILE A 63 -15.36 -12.84 -22.33
CA ILE A 63 -15.89 -12.76 -20.97
C ILE A 63 -17.31 -13.34 -20.95
N ASN A 64 -18.15 -12.94 -21.90
CA ASN A 64 -19.49 -13.46 -22.11
C ASN A 64 -19.50 -14.99 -22.36
N GLU A 65 -18.58 -15.50 -23.18
CA GLU A 65 -18.44 -16.94 -23.42
C GLU A 65 -18.03 -17.71 -22.15
N ARG A 66 -17.07 -17.20 -21.37
CA ARG A 66 -16.66 -17.79 -20.07
C ARG A 66 -17.80 -17.78 -19.06
N GLN A 67 -18.51 -16.67 -18.98
CA GLN A 67 -19.71 -16.49 -18.14
C GLN A 67 -20.80 -17.50 -18.51
N ARG A 68 -21.10 -17.66 -19.81
CA ARG A 68 -22.05 -18.68 -20.32
C ARG A 68 -21.59 -20.11 -20.01
N ILE A 69 -20.30 -20.42 -20.16
CA ILE A 69 -19.73 -21.72 -19.80
C ILE A 69 -19.86 -21.99 -18.29
N TRP A 70 -19.69 -20.96 -17.46
CA TRP A 70 -19.86 -21.05 -16.01
C TRP A 70 -21.34 -21.24 -15.62
N LEU A 71 -22.25 -20.42 -16.13
CA LEU A 71 -23.70 -20.53 -15.91
C LEU A 71 -24.25 -21.91 -16.30
N ASN A 72 -23.78 -22.48 -17.41
CA ASN A 72 -24.18 -23.82 -17.88
C ASN A 72 -23.61 -24.98 -17.04
N ARG A 73 -22.83 -24.72 -15.99
CA ARG A 73 -22.38 -25.75 -15.02
C ARG A 73 -23.22 -25.77 -13.74
N LEU A 74 -24.11 -24.81 -13.56
CA LEU A 74 -24.96 -24.67 -12.38
C LEU A 74 -26.27 -25.45 -12.57
N GLY A 75 -26.93 -25.78 -11.46
CA GLY A 75 -28.30 -26.26 -11.47
C GLY A 75 -29.29 -25.21 -12.01
N PRO A 76 -30.51 -25.61 -12.44
CA PRO A 76 -31.47 -24.71 -13.08
C PRO A 76 -31.82 -23.47 -12.25
N GLU A 77 -32.09 -23.65 -10.96
CA GLU A 77 -32.48 -22.57 -10.03
C GLU A 77 -31.34 -21.54 -9.86
N SER A 78 -30.11 -22.02 -9.67
CA SER A 78 -28.92 -21.18 -9.55
C SER A 78 -28.61 -20.45 -10.83
N LYS A 79 -28.73 -21.12 -11.98
CA LYS A 79 -28.55 -20.48 -13.28
C LYS A 79 -29.55 -19.34 -13.46
N GLU A 80 -30.84 -19.58 -13.19
CA GLU A 80 -31.88 -18.54 -13.27
C GLU A 80 -31.60 -17.38 -12.30
N LEU A 81 -31.23 -17.68 -11.06
CA LEU A 81 -30.85 -16.68 -10.06
C LEU A 81 -29.67 -15.82 -10.54
N PHE A 82 -28.60 -16.43 -11.03
CA PHE A 82 -27.45 -15.66 -11.53
C PHE A 82 -27.79 -14.89 -12.80
N GLU A 83 -28.58 -15.44 -13.73
CA GLU A 83 -29.05 -14.70 -14.91
C GLU A 83 -29.89 -13.46 -14.52
N LYS A 84 -30.67 -13.53 -13.43
CA LYS A 84 -31.36 -12.38 -12.83
C LYS A 84 -30.38 -11.38 -12.19
N ILE A 85 -29.44 -11.83 -11.35
CA ILE A 85 -28.44 -10.97 -10.70
C ILE A 85 -27.58 -10.21 -11.73
N LEU A 86 -27.24 -10.87 -12.85
CA LEU A 86 -26.48 -10.28 -13.95
C LEU A 86 -27.23 -9.16 -14.70
N GLN A 87 -28.57 -9.17 -14.66
CA GLN A 87 -29.42 -8.14 -15.24
C GLN A 87 -29.77 -7.06 -14.22
N ASN A 88 -30.07 -7.47 -12.98
CA ASN A 88 -30.39 -6.61 -11.85
C ASN A 88 -29.65 -7.09 -10.60
N PRO A 89 -28.52 -6.45 -10.24
CA PRO A 89 -27.76 -6.83 -9.07
C PRO A 89 -28.49 -6.79 -7.71
N THR A 90 -29.56 -6.01 -7.58
CA THR A 90 -30.33 -5.93 -6.33
C THR A 90 -31.11 -7.22 -6.03
N GLU A 91 -31.19 -8.17 -6.97
CA GLU A 91 -31.74 -9.51 -6.73
C GLU A 91 -30.95 -10.33 -5.69
N LEU A 92 -29.73 -9.90 -5.32
CA LEU A 92 -29.00 -10.44 -4.16
C LEU A 92 -29.61 -10.07 -2.80
N GLY A 93 -30.44 -9.03 -2.73
CA GLY A 93 -30.95 -8.47 -1.47
C GLY A 93 -29.93 -7.70 -0.62
N ILE A 94 -28.70 -7.54 -1.10
CA ILE A 94 -27.63 -6.76 -0.44
C ILE A 94 -27.64 -5.31 -0.93
N SER A 95 -27.20 -4.37 -0.08
CA SER A 95 -27.06 -2.98 -0.49
C SER A 95 -25.82 -2.75 -1.33
N LEU A 96 -26.01 -1.97 -2.39
CA LEU A 96 -24.96 -1.56 -3.34
C LEU A 96 -24.47 -0.14 -3.07
N LYS A 97 -25.01 0.48 -2.01
CA LYS A 97 -24.84 1.89 -1.60
C LYS A 97 -23.87 2.04 -0.43
N ASN A 98 -23.71 0.95 0.33
CA ASN A 98 -22.83 0.81 1.47
C ASN A 98 -21.67 -0.11 1.08
N ASP A 99 -20.53 0.09 1.73
CA ASP A 99 -19.33 -0.69 1.42
C ASP A 99 -19.50 -2.18 1.73
N VAL A 100 -18.83 -3.01 0.94
CA VAL A 100 -18.53 -4.39 1.32
C VAL A 100 -17.36 -4.33 2.30
N VAL A 101 -17.53 -4.84 3.51
CA VAL A 101 -16.51 -4.71 4.57
C VAL A 101 -15.92 -6.06 4.92
N PHE A 102 -14.60 -6.17 4.84
CA PHE A 102 -13.83 -7.28 5.40
C PHE A 102 -13.14 -6.82 6.68
N PHE A 103 -13.07 -7.67 7.70
CA PHE A 103 -12.30 -7.39 8.90
C PHE A 103 -11.63 -8.64 9.46
N SER A 104 -10.58 -8.44 10.27
CA SER A 104 -9.93 -9.47 11.06
C SER A 104 -9.22 -8.84 12.26
N ASP A 105 -9.23 -9.51 13.40
CA ASP A 105 -8.46 -9.14 14.60
C ASP A 105 -6.97 -9.54 14.50
N ALA A 106 -6.55 -10.22 13.43
CA ALA A 106 -5.18 -10.67 13.16
C ALA A 106 -4.50 -11.51 14.27
N ILE A 107 -5.23 -11.95 15.29
CA ILE A 107 -4.70 -12.65 16.47
C ILE A 107 -5.56 -13.89 16.79
N GLU A 108 -6.89 -13.80 16.65
CA GLU A 108 -7.74 -14.97 16.41
C GLU A 108 -7.82 -15.29 14.91
N ASN A 109 -8.15 -16.53 14.61
CA ASN A 109 -7.89 -17.11 13.29
C ASN A 109 -9.13 -16.97 12.40
N GLU A 110 -9.71 -15.78 12.34
CA GLU A 110 -11.02 -15.54 11.71
C GLU A 110 -11.00 -14.32 10.78
N ILE A 111 -11.76 -14.40 9.69
CA ILE A 111 -12.06 -13.29 8.77
C ILE A 111 -13.57 -13.06 8.79
N GLY A 112 -13.96 -11.82 9.07
CA GLY A 112 -15.33 -11.33 8.89
C GLY A 112 -15.54 -10.75 7.50
N LEU A 113 -16.70 -11.04 6.91
CA LEU A 113 -17.27 -10.31 5.77
C LEU A 113 -18.65 -9.80 6.18
N LEU A 114 -18.81 -8.48 6.20
CA LEU A 114 -20.02 -7.78 6.60
C LEU A 114 -20.63 -7.08 5.38
N LEU A 115 -21.93 -7.34 5.17
CA LEU A 115 -22.75 -6.78 4.11
C LEU A 115 -23.95 -6.06 4.72
N LYS A 116 -24.35 -4.94 4.13
CA LYS A 116 -25.66 -4.32 4.41
C LYS A 116 -26.73 -5.12 3.63
N ILE A 117 -27.85 -5.41 4.27
CA ILE A 117 -29.04 -6.01 3.64
C ILE A 117 -30.05 -4.91 3.33
N ASP A 118 -30.62 -4.94 2.12
CA ASP A 118 -31.73 -4.07 1.70
C ASP A 118 -33.03 -4.88 1.55
N GLU A 119 -32.96 -6.17 1.21
CA GLU A 119 -34.12 -7.08 1.10
C GLU A 119 -33.80 -8.49 1.68
N GLN A 120 -34.11 -8.73 2.95
CA GLN A 120 -33.82 -9.97 3.68
C GLN A 120 -34.27 -11.24 2.94
N GLN A 121 -35.49 -11.25 2.39
CA GLN A 121 -36.07 -12.42 1.73
C GLN A 121 -35.33 -12.80 0.45
N LYS A 122 -34.82 -11.81 -0.30
CA LYS A 122 -33.97 -12.06 -1.47
C LYS A 122 -32.63 -12.65 -1.06
N PHE A 123 -32.01 -12.11 -0.01
CA PHE A 123 -30.74 -12.63 0.51
C PHE A 123 -30.86 -14.06 1.06
N GLU A 124 -31.95 -14.36 1.77
CA GLU A 124 -32.28 -15.71 2.25
C GLU A 124 -32.51 -16.69 1.09
N THR A 125 -33.21 -16.25 0.03
CA THR A 125 -33.40 -17.03 -1.20
C THR A 125 -32.07 -17.29 -1.91
N PHE A 126 -31.21 -16.28 -2.02
CA PHE A 126 -29.87 -16.39 -2.59
C PHE A 126 -28.98 -17.37 -1.82
N LEU A 127 -28.92 -17.27 -0.49
CA LEU A 127 -28.20 -18.22 0.36
C LEU A 127 -28.76 -19.64 0.25
N SER A 128 -30.07 -19.77 0.07
CA SER A 128 -30.72 -21.06 -0.04
C SER A 128 -30.29 -21.79 -1.31
N ILE A 129 -30.44 -21.12 -2.46
CA ILE A 129 -30.06 -21.63 -3.78
C ILE A 129 -28.53 -21.91 -3.86
N LEU A 130 -27.70 -21.07 -3.24
CA LEU A 130 -26.25 -21.32 -3.17
C LEU A 130 -25.84 -22.59 -2.40
N SER A 131 -26.70 -23.08 -1.51
CA SER A 131 -26.41 -24.26 -0.68
C SER A 131 -26.87 -25.55 -1.37
N SER A 132 -28.01 -25.50 -2.08
CA SER A 132 -28.53 -26.66 -2.82
C SER A 132 -27.59 -27.13 -3.93
N GLU A 133 -26.87 -26.23 -4.61
CA GLU A 133 -25.79 -26.56 -5.57
C GLU A 133 -24.72 -27.49 -5.01
N LYS A 134 -24.49 -27.48 -3.69
CA LYS A 134 -23.48 -28.31 -3.03
C LYS A 134 -24.03 -29.67 -2.57
N GLY A 135 -25.27 -30.00 -2.94
CA GLY A 135 -25.97 -31.19 -2.45
C GLY A 135 -26.20 -31.16 -0.94
N LYS A 136 -26.35 -29.95 -0.37
CA LYS A 136 -26.62 -29.73 1.05
C LYS A 136 -27.98 -29.08 1.21
N ASP A 137 -28.81 -29.64 2.07
CA ASP A 137 -30.01 -28.95 2.55
C ASP A 137 -29.63 -27.65 3.26
N THR A 138 -30.48 -26.65 3.09
CA THR A 138 -30.31 -25.31 3.63
C THR A 138 -30.61 -25.30 5.12
N ASN A 139 -29.58 -25.50 5.93
CA ASN A 139 -29.66 -25.35 7.39
C ASN A 139 -29.78 -23.88 7.83
N ILE A 140 -30.61 -23.07 7.17
CA ILE A 140 -31.00 -21.74 7.62
C ILE A 140 -31.97 -21.92 8.79
N LYS A 141 -31.52 -21.60 10.00
CA LYS A 141 -32.30 -21.65 11.23
C LYS A 141 -32.54 -20.23 11.72
N ARG A 142 -33.78 -19.91 12.10
CA ARG A 142 -34.09 -18.66 12.78
C ARG A 142 -33.96 -18.85 14.30
N GLU A 143 -33.12 -18.05 14.93
CA GLU A 143 -32.93 -18.01 16.38
C GLU A 143 -33.17 -16.57 16.85
N ASN A 144 -34.33 -16.35 17.49
CA ASN A 144 -34.89 -15.02 17.75
C ASN A 144 -35.09 -14.24 16.43
N ASP A 145 -34.49 -13.05 16.31
CA ASP A 145 -34.57 -12.19 15.12
C ASP A 145 -33.37 -12.31 14.18
N ILE A 146 -32.49 -13.30 14.41
CA ILE A 146 -31.33 -13.60 13.57
C ILE A 146 -31.54 -14.94 12.85
N PHE A 147 -31.21 -14.95 11.56
CA PHE A 147 -31.10 -16.13 10.73
C PHE A 147 -29.65 -16.62 10.71
N ILE A 148 -29.44 -17.92 10.82
CA ILE A 148 -28.13 -18.56 10.95
C ILE A 148 -28.01 -19.68 9.91
N SER A 149 -26.98 -19.64 9.07
CA SER A 149 -26.72 -20.60 8.00
C SER A 149 -25.30 -21.18 8.10
N GLU A 150 -25.21 -22.49 8.30
CA GLU A 150 -23.93 -23.24 8.37
C GLU A 150 -23.41 -23.55 6.95
N ILE A 151 -22.62 -22.63 6.37
CA ILE A 151 -22.12 -22.72 4.98
C ILE A 151 -21.19 -23.94 4.81
N ASN A 152 -20.29 -24.17 5.77
CA ASN A 152 -19.48 -25.38 5.92
C ASN A 152 -18.90 -25.46 7.36
N THR A 153 -18.07 -26.47 7.62
CA THR A 153 -17.45 -26.71 8.95
C THR A 153 -16.65 -25.51 9.49
N ASN A 154 -16.18 -24.63 8.61
CA ASN A 154 -15.29 -23.52 8.93
C ASN A 154 -15.91 -22.15 8.55
N ALA A 155 -17.20 -22.10 8.20
CA ALA A 155 -17.84 -20.85 7.80
C ALA A 155 -19.32 -20.82 8.13
N ILE A 156 -19.76 -19.73 8.76
CA ILE A 156 -21.15 -19.46 9.09
C ILE A 156 -21.58 -18.10 8.53
N CYS A 157 -22.84 -17.97 8.16
CA CYS A 157 -23.49 -16.69 7.88
C CYS A 157 -24.57 -16.45 8.93
N THR A 158 -24.58 -15.27 9.55
CA THR A 158 -25.63 -14.79 10.45
C THR A 158 -26.18 -13.49 9.90
N PHE A 159 -27.49 -13.36 9.74
CA PHE A 159 -28.12 -12.18 9.12
C PHE A 159 -29.47 -11.82 9.74
N ASP A 160 -29.84 -10.55 9.60
CA ASP A 160 -31.12 -9.97 9.97
C ASP A 160 -31.68 -9.14 8.78
N ASP A 161 -32.66 -8.27 9.00
CA ASP A 161 -33.23 -7.39 7.96
C ASP A 161 -32.33 -6.19 7.59
N ASN A 162 -31.26 -5.97 8.34
CA ASN A 162 -30.37 -4.83 8.22
C ASN A 162 -28.96 -5.23 7.70
N LYS A 163 -28.44 -6.40 8.09
CA LYS A 163 -27.05 -6.80 7.84
C LYS A 163 -26.85 -8.31 7.78
N ALA A 164 -25.80 -8.73 7.08
CA ALA A 164 -25.31 -10.10 7.06
C ALA A 164 -23.83 -10.13 7.40
N LEU A 165 -23.46 -11.01 8.33
CA LEU A 165 -22.09 -11.28 8.74
C LEU A 165 -21.74 -12.72 8.37
N PHE A 166 -20.72 -12.90 7.54
CA PHE A 166 -20.02 -14.18 7.41
C PHE A 166 -18.79 -14.17 8.30
N LEU A 167 -18.59 -15.22 9.10
CA LEU A 167 -17.29 -15.50 9.72
C LEU A 167 -16.67 -16.73 9.06
N PHE A 168 -15.37 -16.65 8.77
CA PHE A 168 -14.57 -17.72 8.17
C PHE A 168 -13.40 -18.08 9.10
N ALA A 169 -13.39 -19.31 9.61
CA ALA A 169 -12.28 -19.85 10.38
C ALA A 169 -11.11 -20.27 9.47
N LEU A 170 -9.95 -19.67 9.69
CA LEU A 170 -8.68 -19.96 9.04
C LEU A 170 -8.01 -21.24 9.59
N GLN A 171 -8.31 -21.61 10.84
CA GLN A 171 -7.89 -22.89 11.40
C GLN A 171 -8.90 -24.00 11.08
N TYR A 172 -8.37 -25.15 10.64
CA TYR A 172 -9.18 -26.30 10.22
C TYR A 172 -9.95 -26.99 11.36
N ASN A 173 -9.63 -26.69 12.62
CA ASN A 173 -10.18 -27.35 13.80
C ASN A 173 -11.08 -26.43 14.65
N THR A 174 -11.45 -25.24 14.17
CA THR A 174 -12.35 -24.35 14.90
C THR A 174 -13.74 -24.98 15.00
N GLU A 175 -14.28 -25.11 16.21
CA GLU A 175 -15.62 -25.65 16.40
C GLU A 175 -16.68 -24.72 15.82
N ILE A 176 -17.59 -25.26 14.98
CA ILE A 176 -18.70 -24.49 14.39
C ILE A 176 -19.60 -23.85 15.46
N ALA A 177 -19.66 -24.44 16.66
CA ALA A 177 -20.37 -23.89 17.81
C ALA A 177 -19.70 -22.61 18.37
N LYS A 178 -18.36 -22.52 18.39
CA LYS A 178 -17.63 -21.27 18.69
C LYS A 178 -17.95 -20.22 17.64
N LEU A 179 -17.77 -20.55 16.37
CA LEU A 179 -17.98 -19.63 15.24
C LEU A 179 -19.42 -19.08 15.22
N LYS A 180 -20.42 -19.92 15.53
CA LYS A 180 -21.82 -19.51 15.70
C LYS A 180 -22.02 -18.55 16.87
N LYS A 181 -21.45 -18.85 18.04
CA LYS A 181 -21.53 -18.00 19.23
C LYS A 181 -20.92 -16.62 18.96
N ASP A 182 -19.75 -16.60 18.33
CA ASP A 182 -19.00 -15.37 18.07
C ASP A 182 -19.70 -14.52 17.00
N ALA A 183 -20.18 -15.13 15.90
CA ALA A 183 -21.01 -14.43 14.92
C ALA A 183 -22.30 -13.84 15.54
N THR A 184 -22.97 -14.60 16.40
CA THR A 184 -24.18 -14.13 17.12
C THR A 184 -23.85 -12.99 18.08
N ALA A 185 -22.70 -13.02 18.75
CA ALA A 185 -22.26 -11.94 19.63
C ALA A 185 -21.97 -10.65 18.84
N LEU A 186 -21.25 -10.75 17.72
CA LEU A 186 -20.95 -9.61 16.84
C LEU A 186 -22.21 -9.02 16.20
N MET A 187 -23.17 -9.85 15.78
CA MET A 187 -24.45 -9.36 15.27
C MET A 187 -25.23 -8.54 16.31
N ASN A 188 -25.18 -8.91 17.59
CA ASN A 188 -25.92 -8.25 18.68
C ASN A 188 -25.14 -7.15 19.42
N GLN A 189 -23.89 -6.86 19.05
CA GLN A 189 -23.08 -5.88 19.79
C GLN A 189 -23.46 -4.43 19.44
N ASN A 190 -23.17 -3.53 20.38
CA ASN A 190 -23.40 -2.09 20.26
C ASN A 190 -22.12 -1.34 19.86
N LYS A 191 -22.25 -0.03 19.58
CA LYS A 191 -21.12 0.87 19.26
C LYS A 191 -19.96 0.81 20.27
N GLU A 192 -20.24 0.61 21.57
CA GLU A 192 -19.21 0.59 22.63
C GLU A 192 -18.27 -0.62 22.53
N LYS A 193 -18.77 -1.76 22.04
CA LYS A 193 -17.99 -2.98 21.80
C LYS A 193 -17.44 -3.07 20.36
N SER A 194 -17.78 -2.08 19.53
CA SER A 194 -17.38 -2.01 18.13
C SER A 194 -16.12 -1.17 17.94
N LEU A 195 -15.40 -1.37 16.84
CA LEU A 195 -14.33 -0.46 16.41
C LEU A 195 -14.84 0.97 16.15
N LEU A 196 -16.16 1.17 15.96
CA LEU A 196 -16.79 2.49 15.93
C LEU A 196 -16.66 3.30 17.24
N SER A 197 -16.19 2.70 18.33
CA SER A 197 -15.78 3.41 19.55
C SER A 197 -14.45 4.16 19.39
N ASN A 198 -13.59 3.75 18.45
CA ASN A 198 -12.34 4.45 18.12
C ASN A 198 -12.65 5.72 17.30
N ASN A 199 -12.09 6.87 17.71
CA ASN A 199 -12.44 8.16 17.11
C ASN A 199 -11.85 8.33 15.70
N GLY A 200 -10.70 7.69 15.44
CA GLY A 200 -10.09 7.65 14.12
C GLY A 200 -10.88 6.77 13.17
N PHE A 201 -11.21 5.54 13.59
CA PHE A 201 -12.01 4.63 12.76
C PHE A 201 -13.39 5.20 12.45
N SER A 202 -14.08 5.79 13.43
CA SER A 202 -15.41 6.40 13.22
C SER A 202 -15.40 7.59 12.24
N LYS A 203 -14.24 8.17 11.93
CA LYS A 203 -14.06 9.20 10.87
C LYS A 203 -13.64 8.54 9.55
N PHE A 204 -12.67 7.63 9.61
CA PHE A 204 -12.20 6.85 8.47
C PHE A 204 -13.34 6.10 7.77
N SER A 205 -14.27 5.51 8.52
CA SER A 205 -15.43 4.76 8.01
C SER A 205 -16.49 5.63 7.32
N GLN A 206 -16.25 6.94 7.21
CA GLN A 206 -17.08 7.89 6.44
C GLN A 206 -16.48 8.18 5.06
N SER A 207 -15.28 7.66 4.76
CA SER A 207 -14.69 7.72 3.43
C SER A 207 -15.58 7.02 2.41
N ASN A 208 -15.67 7.61 1.21
CA ASN A 208 -16.41 7.06 0.08
C ASN A 208 -15.50 6.67 -1.10
N LYS A 209 -14.18 6.61 -0.88
CA LYS A 209 -13.20 6.16 -1.87
C LYS A 209 -13.37 4.65 -2.19
N ASP A 210 -12.80 4.23 -3.31
CA ASP A 210 -13.10 2.95 -3.96
C ASP A 210 -12.70 1.75 -3.10
N VAL A 211 -11.53 1.84 -2.46
CA VAL A 211 -11.07 0.90 -1.45
C VAL A 211 -10.45 1.69 -0.30
N ASN A 212 -10.82 1.35 0.94
CA ASN A 212 -10.27 1.95 2.15
C ASN A 212 -9.68 0.84 3.02
N ILE A 213 -8.51 1.08 3.63
CA ILE A 213 -7.84 0.13 4.52
C ILE A 213 -7.49 0.84 5.83
N TRP A 214 -7.98 0.28 6.94
CA TRP A 214 -7.58 0.63 8.31
C TRP A 214 -6.81 -0.55 8.88
N MET A 215 -5.55 -0.34 9.28
CA MET A 215 -4.68 -1.42 9.73
C MET A 215 -3.84 -1.01 10.95
N SER A 216 -4.04 -1.70 12.07
CA SER A 216 -3.17 -1.67 13.23
C SER A 216 -1.77 -2.18 12.88
N MET A 217 -0.71 -1.53 13.37
CA MET A 217 0.66 -2.05 13.22
C MET A 217 0.86 -3.41 13.91
N ALA A 218 -0.02 -3.81 14.84
CA ALA A 218 0.00 -5.16 15.41
C ALA A 218 -0.41 -6.26 14.42
N ALA A 219 -1.06 -5.92 13.31
CA ALA A 219 -1.36 -6.85 12.22
C ALA A 219 -0.13 -7.21 11.37
N ILE A 220 0.96 -6.44 11.47
CA ILE A 220 2.18 -6.66 10.69
C ILE A 220 2.92 -7.87 11.28
N PRO A 221 3.32 -8.87 10.46
CA PRO A 221 4.07 -10.04 10.93
C PRO A 221 5.29 -9.65 11.76
N SER A 222 5.52 -10.32 12.88
CA SER A 222 6.51 -9.90 13.89
C SER A 222 7.95 -9.81 13.35
N THR A 223 8.31 -10.59 12.33
CA THR A 223 9.59 -10.48 11.60
C THR A 223 9.73 -9.16 10.86
N THR A 224 8.68 -8.75 10.14
CA THR A 224 8.60 -7.46 9.45
C THR A 224 8.52 -6.31 10.45
N LEU A 225 7.68 -6.43 11.49
CA LEU A 225 7.51 -5.40 12.50
C LEU A 225 8.82 -5.08 13.26
N LYS A 226 9.67 -6.08 13.51
CA LYS A 226 11.01 -5.89 14.10
C LYS A 226 11.92 -4.94 13.32
N LEU A 227 11.79 -4.88 11.99
CA LEU A 227 12.57 -3.97 11.16
C LEU A 227 12.17 -2.51 11.40
N TYR A 228 10.89 -2.24 11.67
CA TYR A 228 10.37 -0.91 11.94
C TYR A 228 10.47 -0.52 13.42
N SER A 229 10.28 -1.47 14.34
CA SER A 229 10.25 -1.18 15.78
C SER A 229 11.61 -0.81 16.38
N SER A 230 12.74 -1.03 15.68
CA SER A 230 14.05 -0.47 16.10
C SER A 230 14.09 1.06 16.01
N PHE A 231 13.26 1.68 15.18
CA PHE A 231 13.22 3.14 15.00
C PHE A 231 12.11 3.82 15.82
N LEU A 232 11.18 3.05 16.38
CA LEU A 232 10.11 3.55 17.24
C LEU A 232 10.52 3.49 18.72
N PRO A 233 10.17 4.50 19.55
CA PRO A 233 10.42 4.45 20.98
C PRO A 233 9.88 3.16 21.62
N THR A 234 10.68 2.54 22.47
CA THR A 234 10.47 1.18 23.02
C THR A 234 9.22 1.04 23.88
N ASP A 235 8.61 2.15 24.28
CA ASP A 235 7.55 2.26 25.26
C ASP A 235 6.20 2.71 24.64
N LEU A 236 6.09 2.66 23.30
CA LEU A 236 4.86 2.89 22.55
C LEU A 236 3.96 1.65 22.50
N LYS A 237 2.65 1.88 22.56
CA LYS A 237 1.65 0.82 22.35
C LYS A 237 1.46 0.61 20.85
N ILE A 238 2.25 -0.29 20.24
CA ILE A 238 2.21 -0.58 18.80
C ILE A 238 0.80 -0.91 18.28
N SER A 239 -0.02 -1.62 19.05
CA SER A 239 -1.43 -1.92 18.70
C SER A 239 -2.38 -0.72 18.72
N SER A 240 -1.88 0.48 19.07
CA SER A 240 -2.61 1.75 18.95
C SER A 240 -2.11 2.63 17.82
N ILE A 241 -1.11 2.20 17.04
CA ILE A 241 -0.70 2.86 15.79
C ILE A 241 -1.49 2.23 14.66
N TYR A 242 -2.30 3.03 13.98
CA TYR A 242 -3.10 2.60 12.83
C TYR A 242 -2.60 3.30 11.56
N SER A 243 -2.42 2.53 10.49
CA SER A 243 -2.32 3.04 9.13
C SER A 243 -3.72 3.22 8.56
N THR A 244 -3.99 4.40 8.00
CA THR A 244 -5.16 4.69 7.17
C THR A 244 -4.72 4.74 5.73
N THR A 245 -5.40 4.05 4.81
CA THR A 245 -5.14 4.14 3.36
C THR A 245 -6.45 4.25 2.60
N HIS A 246 -6.48 5.11 1.59
CA HIS A 246 -7.62 5.38 0.73
C HIS A 246 -7.18 5.31 -0.73
N ILE A 247 -7.85 4.49 -1.53
CA ILE A 247 -7.52 4.24 -2.95
C ILE A 247 -8.65 4.74 -3.84
N ASP A 248 -8.31 5.54 -4.83
CA ASP A 248 -9.23 6.20 -5.77
C ASP A 248 -8.72 6.02 -7.21
N PHE A 249 -9.40 5.18 -7.98
CA PHE A 249 -9.12 4.95 -9.39
C PHE A 249 -9.75 6.07 -10.22
N GLN A 250 -8.91 6.88 -10.87
CA GLN A 250 -9.33 8.02 -11.66
C GLN A 250 -9.00 7.81 -13.14
N ARG A 251 -9.47 8.73 -14.01
CA ARG A 251 -9.04 8.76 -15.41
C ARG A 251 -7.53 8.98 -15.47
N GLY A 252 -6.82 8.07 -16.10
CA GLY A 252 -5.36 8.13 -16.31
C GLY A 252 -4.46 7.97 -15.09
N LYS A 253 -5.00 7.71 -13.88
CA LYS A 253 -4.17 7.52 -12.66
C LYS A 253 -4.90 6.82 -11.52
N ILE A 254 -4.14 6.24 -10.61
CA ILE A 254 -4.60 5.79 -9.28
C ILE A 254 -4.06 6.78 -8.25
N ILE A 255 -4.92 7.30 -7.38
CA ILE A 255 -4.50 8.07 -6.21
C ILE A 255 -4.61 7.17 -4.98
N ILE A 256 -3.55 7.11 -4.19
CA ILE A 256 -3.49 6.43 -2.90
C ILE A 256 -3.10 7.50 -1.87
N GLU A 257 -4.02 7.80 -0.95
CA GLU A 257 -3.78 8.72 0.17
C GLU A 257 -3.67 7.89 1.44
N SER A 258 -2.52 7.96 2.13
CA SER A 258 -2.27 7.20 3.35
C SER A 258 -1.77 8.09 4.49
N GLY A 259 -1.84 7.58 5.72
CA GLY A 259 -1.43 8.30 6.91
C GLY A 259 -1.39 7.41 8.14
N SER A 260 -0.88 7.97 9.23
CA SER A 260 -0.82 7.30 10.54
C SER A 260 -1.82 7.94 11.51
N TYR A 261 -2.38 7.15 12.42
CA TYR A 261 -3.31 7.60 13.44
C TYR A 261 -3.06 6.91 14.79
N SER A 262 -3.30 7.64 15.89
CA SER A 262 -3.47 7.05 17.21
C SER A 262 -4.38 7.89 18.09
N ASP A 263 -5.28 7.23 18.83
CA ASP A 263 -6.02 7.82 19.96
C ASP A 263 -5.16 7.86 21.24
N ASP A 264 -4.06 7.08 21.31
CA ASP A 264 -3.15 7.13 22.45
C ASP A 264 -2.30 8.40 22.41
N THR A 265 -2.37 9.20 23.47
CA THR A 265 -1.75 10.53 23.51
C THR A 265 -0.23 10.48 23.46
N LYS A 266 0.38 9.42 24.00
CA LYS A 266 1.85 9.24 24.00
C LYS A 266 2.34 8.84 22.60
N THR A 267 1.70 7.84 22.01
CA THR A 267 1.95 7.35 20.66
C THR A 267 1.74 8.46 19.63
N LYS A 268 0.66 9.24 19.74
CA LYS A 268 0.42 10.41 18.89
C LYS A 268 1.56 11.44 18.97
N LYS A 269 2.02 11.81 20.18
CA LYS A 269 3.15 12.73 20.36
C LYS A 269 4.45 12.21 19.72
N ALA A 270 4.70 10.89 19.79
CA ALA A 270 5.87 10.30 19.15
C ALA A 270 5.80 10.36 17.62
N LEU A 271 4.62 10.10 17.03
CA LEU A 271 4.38 10.27 15.59
C LEU A 271 4.56 11.73 15.15
N ASP A 272 3.99 12.69 15.91
CA ASP A 272 4.18 14.13 15.67
C ASP A 272 5.67 14.52 15.75
N SER A 273 6.41 13.97 16.72
CA SER A 273 7.85 14.21 16.87
C SER A 273 8.65 13.73 15.65
N LEU A 274 8.41 12.48 15.21
CA LEU A 274 9.04 11.88 14.03
C LEU A 274 8.78 12.68 12.75
N ILE A 275 7.56 13.20 12.56
CA ILE A 275 7.22 14.00 11.39
C ILE A 275 7.90 15.37 11.45
N SER A 276 8.05 15.94 12.65
CA SER A 276 8.62 17.27 12.84
C SER A 276 10.13 17.39 12.58
N ILE A 277 10.82 16.30 12.19
CA ILE A 277 12.19 16.36 11.64
C ILE A 277 12.22 16.78 10.16
N VAL A 278 11.09 16.57 9.46
CA VAL A 278 10.96 16.80 8.03
C VAL A 278 10.56 18.25 7.81
N GLY A 279 11.36 18.99 7.04
CA GLY A 279 11.06 20.37 6.66
C GLY A 279 10.30 20.45 5.34
N LYS A 280 10.49 21.56 4.61
CA LYS A 280 10.09 21.68 3.19
C LYS A 280 11.35 21.66 2.35
N ASN A 281 11.36 20.84 1.31
CA ASN A 281 12.47 20.74 0.37
C ASN A 281 12.65 22.06 -0.40
N SER A 282 13.90 22.41 -0.66
CA SER A 282 14.30 23.63 -1.38
C SER A 282 14.66 23.38 -2.86
N ASP A 283 14.36 22.18 -3.37
CA ASP A 283 14.64 21.71 -4.74
C ASP A 283 16.15 21.79 -5.11
N SER A 284 17.04 21.81 -4.10
CA SER A 284 18.46 22.18 -4.26
C SER A 284 19.21 21.39 -5.32
N PHE A 285 18.81 20.13 -5.54
CA PHE A 285 19.54 19.16 -6.36
C PHE A 285 18.81 18.74 -7.64
N LEU A 286 17.58 19.20 -7.90
CA LEU A 286 16.80 18.77 -9.07
C LEU A 286 17.37 19.25 -10.41
N LYS A 287 18.35 20.15 -10.39
CA LYS A 287 19.11 20.57 -11.58
C LYS A 287 20.24 19.59 -11.92
N GLN A 288 20.69 18.80 -10.96
CA GLN A 288 21.79 17.83 -11.08
C GLN A 288 21.30 16.41 -11.31
N ILE A 289 19.98 16.17 -11.21
CA ILE A 289 19.34 14.89 -11.50
C ILE A 289 18.83 14.90 -12.97
N PRO A 290 19.28 13.98 -13.84
CA PRO A 290 18.71 13.77 -15.17
C PRO A 290 17.21 13.43 -15.16
N GLU A 291 16.45 13.90 -16.15
CA GLU A 291 15.01 13.60 -16.27
C GLU A 291 14.68 12.12 -16.51
N ASN A 292 15.62 11.36 -17.08
CA ASN A 292 15.48 9.93 -17.40
C ASN A 292 15.83 9.01 -16.21
N SER A 293 16.10 9.56 -15.02
CA SER A 293 16.41 8.79 -13.82
C SER A 293 15.31 7.78 -13.49
N TRP A 294 15.69 6.53 -13.25
CA TRP A 294 14.76 5.44 -12.90
C TRP A 294 14.06 5.63 -11.56
N LEU A 295 14.80 6.05 -10.54
CA LEU A 295 14.27 6.33 -9.21
C LEU A 295 14.96 7.56 -8.63
N VAL A 296 14.18 8.49 -8.08
CA VAL A 296 14.70 9.66 -7.38
C VAL A 296 13.95 9.80 -6.06
N TRP A 297 14.68 9.78 -4.95
CA TRP A 297 14.15 10.00 -3.61
C TRP A 297 14.74 11.29 -3.05
N SER A 298 13.92 12.12 -2.41
CA SER A 298 14.38 13.32 -1.72
C SER A 298 13.67 13.48 -0.39
N VAL A 299 14.36 14.00 0.61
CA VAL A 299 13.77 14.40 1.88
C VAL A 299 14.51 15.62 2.43
N ASN A 300 13.77 16.56 3.03
CA ASN A 300 14.36 17.69 3.73
C ASN A 300 14.40 17.37 5.23
N LEU A 301 15.59 17.27 5.81
CA LEU A 301 15.78 16.81 7.19
C LEU A 301 16.57 17.82 8.04
N ASN A 302 16.14 17.97 9.29
CA ASN A 302 16.99 18.51 10.34
C ASN A 302 17.79 17.37 10.99
N GLY A 303 19.09 17.31 10.69
CA GLY A 303 19.98 16.23 11.16
C GLY A 303 20.15 16.16 12.68
N GLU A 304 20.29 17.30 13.36
CA GLU A 304 20.41 17.35 14.83
C GLU A 304 19.15 16.80 15.50
N LYS A 305 17.98 17.18 15.01
CA LYS A 305 16.70 16.74 15.57
C LYS A 305 16.45 15.25 15.32
N LEU A 306 16.81 14.75 14.13
CA LEU A 306 16.81 13.31 13.83
C LEU A 306 17.75 12.55 14.79
N TYR A 307 18.99 13.02 14.97
CA TYR A 307 19.95 12.41 15.90
C TYR A 307 19.38 12.35 17.33
N ASN A 308 18.84 13.45 17.84
CA ASN A 308 18.28 13.51 19.19
C ASN A 308 17.13 12.50 19.39
N ILE A 309 16.16 12.44 18.45
CA ILE A 309 15.04 11.49 18.51
C ILE A 309 15.51 10.04 18.42
N LEU A 310 16.55 9.75 17.62
CA LEU A 310 17.15 8.42 17.56
C LEU A 310 17.84 8.05 18.90
N MET A 311 18.53 9.00 19.54
CA MET A 311 19.19 8.77 20.83
C MET A 311 18.22 8.66 22.02
N GLU A 312 17.03 9.26 21.95
CA GLU A 312 15.94 9.04 22.92
C GLU A 312 15.45 7.58 22.92
N ASN A 313 15.65 6.84 21.83
CA ASN A 313 15.32 5.42 21.74
C ASN A 313 16.43 4.57 22.38
N SER A 314 16.18 4.10 23.60
CA SER A 314 17.12 3.28 24.38
C SER A 314 17.61 2.01 23.68
N LYS A 315 16.79 1.40 22.81
CA LYS A 315 17.20 0.22 22.02
C LYS A 315 18.17 0.62 20.91
N PHE A 316 17.87 1.70 20.17
CA PHE A 316 18.77 2.21 19.15
C PHE A 316 20.10 2.65 19.77
N ALA A 317 20.06 3.45 20.83
CA ALA A 317 21.25 3.92 21.55
C ALA A 317 22.16 2.77 22.03
N ALA A 318 21.57 1.65 22.50
CA ALA A 318 22.33 0.45 22.86
C ALA A 318 22.89 -0.31 21.63
N GLU A 319 22.12 -0.42 20.54
CA GLU A 319 22.58 -1.07 19.29
C GLU A 319 23.75 -0.32 18.65
N ILE A 320 23.76 1.01 18.70
CA ILE A 320 24.84 1.84 18.13
C ILE A 320 25.97 2.20 19.10
N GLU A 321 25.92 1.80 20.38
CA GLU A 321 26.91 2.21 21.39
C GLU A 321 28.35 1.89 20.94
N ASN A 322 28.56 0.70 20.38
CA ASN A 322 29.89 0.28 19.90
C ASN A 322 30.30 1.00 18.60
N VAL A 323 29.35 1.22 17.67
CA VAL A 323 29.60 2.00 16.45
C VAL A 323 29.97 3.45 16.80
N SER A 324 29.33 4.03 17.82
CA SER A 324 29.57 5.41 18.27
C SER A 324 30.95 5.65 18.89
N LYS A 325 31.67 4.58 19.25
CA LYS A 325 33.05 4.64 19.76
C LYS A 325 34.08 4.75 18.63
N GLU A 326 33.73 4.25 17.45
CA GLU A 326 34.57 4.29 16.24
C GLU A 326 34.20 5.47 15.32
N ILE A 327 32.90 5.78 15.24
CA ILE A 327 32.33 6.78 14.34
C ILE A 327 31.54 7.83 15.14
N ASN A 328 31.85 9.11 14.92
CA ASN A 328 31.06 10.22 15.46
C ASN A 328 29.71 10.36 14.74
N LEU A 329 28.73 9.54 15.14
CA LEU A 329 27.38 9.55 14.58
C LEU A 329 26.63 10.88 14.78
N GLN A 330 26.95 11.62 15.85
CA GLN A 330 26.38 12.96 16.07
C GLN A 330 26.84 13.94 15.00
N GLN A 331 28.14 13.94 14.65
CA GLN A 331 28.67 14.76 13.57
C GLN A 331 28.11 14.33 12.21
N LEU A 332 28.07 13.03 11.93
CA LEU A 332 27.57 12.48 10.66
C LEU A 332 26.09 12.81 10.41
N ILE A 333 25.21 12.51 11.38
CA ILE A 333 23.77 12.74 11.23
C ILE A 333 23.46 14.22 11.41
N GLY A 334 24.09 14.86 12.41
CA GLY A 334 23.90 16.27 12.75
C GLY A 334 24.42 17.26 11.70
N SER A 335 25.29 16.86 10.77
CA SER A 335 25.75 17.74 9.68
C SER A 335 24.66 18.07 8.64
N ILE A 336 23.58 17.29 8.56
CA ILE A 336 22.50 17.45 7.57
C ILE A 336 21.63 18.67 7.93
N ASP A 337 21.48 19.60 6.98
CA ASP A 337 20.72 20.85 7.13
C ASP A 337 19.82 21.14 5.91
N GLY A 338 18.84 20.25 5.71
CA GLY A 338 17.84 20.36 4.66
C GLY A 338 17.88 19.19 3.68
N ASP A 339 17.94 19.50 2.38
CA ASP A 339 17.70 18.54 1.30
C ASP A 339 18.74 17.40 1.31
N LEU A 340 18.23 16.18 1.17
CA LEU A 340 18.95 14.94 1.00
C LEU A 340 18.32 14.22 -0.19
N THR A 341 19.01 14.13 -1.33
CA THR A 341 18.48 13.55 -2.57
C THR A 341 19.35 12.39 -3.03
N MET A 342 18.73 11.26 -3.35
CA MET A 342 19.37 10.09 -3.96
C MET A 342 18.70 9.77 -5.29
N GLY A 343 19.50 9.50 -6.32
CA GLY A 343 19.03 9.05 -7.62
C GLY A 343 19.67 7.72 -8.03
N LEU A 344 18.86 6.78 -8.50
CA LEU A 344 19.30 5.72 -9.40
C LEU A 344 19.00 6.21 -10.82
N ILE A 345 20.05 6.53 -11.56
CA ILE A 345 19.94 7.08 -12.91
C ILE A 345 19.56 5.95 -13.87
N ASP A 346 20.42 4.93 -13.94
CA ASP A 346 20.26 3.71 -14.74
C ASP A 346 21.11 2.56 -14.14
N ILE A 347 21.20 1.44 -14.86
CA ILE A 347 22.18 0.37 -14.62
C ILE A 347 22.95 0.14 -15.91
N THR A 348 24.28 0.21 -15.84
CA THR A 348 25.19 0.01 -16.97
C THR A 348 25.92 -1.33 -16.88
N SER A 349 26.41 -1.86 -18.01
CA SER A 349 27.24 -3.06 -18.00
C SER A 349 28.62 -2.76 -17.40
N SER A 350 29.15 -3.74 -16.66
CA SER A 350 30.38 -3.58 -15.87
C SER A 350 31.25 -4.81 -16.00
N ASN A 351 32.53 -4.61 -16.36
CA ASN A 351 33.51 -5.68 -16.53
C ASN A 351 33.80 -6.45 -15.23
N SER A 352 33.51 -5.86 -14.07
CA SER A 352 33.77 -6.47 -12.75
C SER A 352 32.60 -7.29 -12.20
N TYR A 353 31.36 -6.88 -12.47
CA TYR A 353 30.14 -7.44 -11.85
C TYR A 353 29.01 -7.78 -12.83
N GLY A 354 29.28 -7.74 -14.14
CA GLY A 354 28.26 -7.85 -15.19
C GLY A 354 27.48 -6.55 -15.35
N TYR A 355 26.94 -6.02 -14.25
CA TYR A 355 26.21 -4.75 -14.20
C TYR A 355 26.63 -3.90 -12.98
N SER A 356 26.46 -2.59 -13.08
CA SER A 356 26.70 -1.64 -11.98
C SER A 356 25.68 -0.49 -12.03
N PRO A 357 25.09 -0.11 -10.89
CA PRO A 357 24.11 0.96 -10.85
C PRO A 357 24.79 2.32 -11.01
N ASN A 358 24.19 3.21 -11.80
CA ASN A 358 24.59 4.61 -11.82
C ASN A 358 23.83 5.36 -10.71
N LEU A 359 24.54 5.71 -9.65
CA LEU A 359 24.00 6.31 -8.45
C LEU A 359 24.50 7.74 -8.26
N VAL A 360 23.61 8.59 -7.76
CA VAL A 360 23.92 9.92 -7.23
C VAL A 360 23.33 10.07 -5.84
N PHE A 361 24.05 10.77 -4.97
CA PHE A 361 23.63 11.16 -3.64
C PHE A 361 24.12 12.58 -3.38
N PHE A 362 23.20 13.44 -2.97
CA PHE A 362 23.44 14.84 -2.68
C PHE A 362 22.87 15.18 -1.31
N ALA A 363 23.65 15.90 -0.49
CA ALA A 363 23.22 16.34 0.82
C ALA A 363 23.57 17.81 1.04
N LYS A 364 22.59 18.59 1.50
CA LYS A 364 22.82 19.93 2.00
C LYS A 364 23.27 19.83 3.45
N VAL A 365 24.44 20.37 3.73
CA VAL A 365 25.15 20.22 5.01
C VAL A 365 25.55 21.58 5.56
N LYS A 366 25.85 21.62 6.86
CA LYS A 366 26.20 22.85 7.60
C LYS A 366 27.52 23.46 7.15
N ASP A 367 28.53 22.62 7.00
CA ASP A 367 29.93 22.98 6.74
C ASP A 367 30.70 21.79 6.14
N ASP A 368 32.00 21.97 5.91
CA ASP A 368 32.91 20.99 5.31
C ASP A 368 33.43 19.90 6.26
N SER A 369 33.03 19.92 7.54
CA SER A 369 33.47 18.92 8.52
C SER A 369 33.04 17.50 8.13
N ILE A 370 31.93 17.34 7.40
CA ILE A 370 31.48 16.05 6.88
C ILE A 370 32.42 15.46 5.82
N LEU A 371 33.05 16.30 4.99
CA LEU A 371 34.01 15.83 3.99
C LEU A 371 35.32 15.40 4.65
N THR A 372 35.73 16.10 5.71
CA THR A 372 36.85 15.67 6.56
C THR A 372 36.54 14.36 7.27
N PHE A 373 35.37 14.25 7.90
CA PHE A 373 34.90 12.99 8.49
C PHE A 373 34.88 11.84 7.48
N LEU A 374 34.34 12.04 6.27
CA LEU A 374 34.31 11.02 5.23
C LEU A 374 35.72 10.62 4.80
N LYS A 375 36.63 11.57 4.59
CA LYS A 375 38.03 11.25 4.29
C LYS A 375 38.62 10.37 5.38
N ASP A 376 38.54 10.80 6.64
CA ASP A 376 39.20 10.13 7.77
C ASP A 376 38.71 8.70 8.00
N ASN A 377 37.41 8.45 7.81
CA ASN A 377 36.82 7.12 7.93
C ASN A 377 37.01 6.24 6.67
N LEU A 378 37.21 6.84 5.49
CA LEU A 378 37.47 6.13 4.23
C LEU A 378 38.96 6.00 3.89
N GLN A 379 39.90 6.53 4.71
CA GLN A 379 41.35 6.45 4.44
C GLN A 379 41.84 5.02 4.17
N LEU A 380 41.24 4.03 4.86
CA LEU A 380 41.56 2.60 4.73
C LEU A 380 41.28 2.00 3.33
N ALA A 381 40.47 2.67 2.50
CA ALA A 381 40.02 2.16 1.21
C ALA A 381 40.65 2.88 -0.01
N GLY A 382 41.66 3.73 0.21
CA GLY A 382 42.49 4.30 -0.86
C GLY A 382 41.84 5.47 -1.60
N ILE A 383 41.89 6.65 -1.00
CA ILE A 383 41.36 7.89 -1.59
C ILE A 383 42.38 8.54 -2.52
N THR A 384 41.97 8.88 -3.73
CA THR A 384 42.72 9.69 -4.70
C THR A 384 42.14 11.10 -4.75
N THR A 385 42.96 12.13 -4.57
CA THR A 385 42.53 13.54 -4.74
C THR A 385 42.51 13.89 -6.23
N LEU A 386 41.38 14.39 -6.72
CA LEU A 386 41.22 14.84 -8.12
C LEU A 386 41.45 16.35 -8.26
N SER A 387 40.88 17.13 -7.34
CA SER A 387 41.09 18.58 -7.22
C SER A 387 40.67 19.04 -5.81
N GLU A 388 40.66 20.35 -5.56
CA GLU A 388 40.23 20.90 -4.27
C GLU A 388 38.80 20.45 -3.93
N ASN A 389 38.64 19.82 -2.76
CA ASN A 389 37.39 19.22 -2.29
C ASN A 389 36.77 18.15 -3.20
N GLN A 390 37.53 17.56 -4.13
CA GLN A 390 37.07 16.47 -5.00
C GLN A 390 37.96 15.24 -4.92
N TYR A 391 37.34 14.10 -4.69
CA TYR A 391 38.01 12.83 -4.41
C TYR A 391 37.39 11.67 -5.19
N LEU A 392 38.19 10.63 -5.39
CA LEU A 392 37.82 9.37 -6.00
C LEU A 392 38.25 8.24 -5.07
N ILE A 393 37.36 7.28 -4.86
CA ILE A 393 37.66 5.98 -4.26
C ILE A 393 37.30 4.89 -5.26
N SER A 394 38.20 3.91 -5.45
CA SER A 394 37.92 2.73 -6.26
C SER A 394 37.52 1.60 -5.34
N TRP A 395 36.21 1.37 -5.19
CA TRP A 395 35.70 0.26 -4.40
C TRP A 395 35.33 -0.88 -5.33
N SER A 396 36.02 -2.02 -5.20
CA SER A 396 35.66 -3.25 -5.92
C SER A 396 35.70 -3.16 -7.46
N GLY A 397 36.32 -2.12 -8.03
CA GLY A 397 36.35 -1.86 -9.48
C GLY A 397 35.34 -0.79 -9.94
N THR A 398 34.46 -0.33 -9.07
CA THR A 398 33.58 0.82 -9.30
C THR A 398 34.27 2.10 -8.83
N SER A 399 34.35 3.10 -9.71
CA SER A 399 34.80 4.45 -9.35
C SER A 399 33.67 5.21 -8.66
N ILE A 400 33.91 5.65 -7.43
CA ILE A 400 32.97 6.48 -6.67
C ILE A 400 33.63 7.84 -6.45
N TYR A 401 33.04 8.88 -7.04
CA TYR A 401 33.43 10.27 -6.93
C TYR A 401 32.69 10.89 -5.75
N PHE A 402 33.40 11.58 -4.86
CA PHE A 402 32.78 12.32 -3.76
C PHE A 402 33.50 13.63 -3.48
N GLY A 403 32.81 14.56 -2.85
CA GLY A 403 33.36 15.89 -2.62
C GLY A 403 32.32 16.89 -2.17
N MET A 404 32.73 18.16 -2.11
CA MET A 404 31.83 19.25 -1.74
C MET A 404 31.90 20.43 -2.68
N LYS A 405 30.77 21.10 -2.83
CA LYS A 405 30.61 22.39 -3.50
C LYS A 405 30.16 23.45 -2.50
N ASP A 406 30.76 24.64 -2.61
CA ASP A 406 30.43 25.86 -1.85
C ASP A 406 30.38 25.67 -0.32
N ASN A 407 31.18 24.72 0.20
CA ASN A 407 31.22 24.26 1.60
C ASN A 407 29.86 23.88 2.20
N LYS A 408 28.87 23.56 1.35
CA LYS A 408 27.46 23.38 1.76
C LYS A 408 26.73 22.25 1.06
N TYR A 409 27.23 21.79 -0.08
CA TYR A 409 26.62 20.72 -0.87
C TYR A 409 27.61 19.56 -0.98
N LEU A 410 27.38 18.51 -0.20
CA LEU A 410 28.06 17.23 -0.31
C LEU A 410 27.48 16.45 -1.49
N TYR A 411 28.35 15.81 -2.26
CA TYR A 411 27.96 14.89 -3.32
C TYR A 411 28.75 13.57 -3.24
N VAL A 412 28.10 12.50 -3.67
CA VAL A 412 28.67 11.18 -3.96
C VAL A 412 28.02 10.67 -5.24
N SER A 413 28.79 10.17 -6.20
CA SER A 413 28.27 9.67 -7.49
C SER A 413 29.19 8.62 -8.11
N THR A 414 28.63 7.68 -8.87
CA THR A 414 29.41 6.81 -9.76
C THR A 414 29.70 7.44 -11.12
N ASP A 415 28.95 8.47 -11.51
CA ASP A 415 29.12 9.22 -12.76
C ASP A 415 29.88 10.52 -12.54
N LYS A 416 31.05 10.62 -13.19
CA LYS A 416 31.93 11.78 -13.17
C LYS A 416 31.30 13.01 -13.85
N ASN A 417 30.49 12.80 -14.90
CA ASN A 417 29.92 13.91 -15.68
C ASN A 417 28.93 14.75 -14.87
N ILE A 418 28.16 14.09 -14.00
CA ILE A 418 27.23 14.75 -13.08
C ILE A 418 27.99 15.62 -12.07
N ILE A 419 29.16 15.16 -11.61
CA ILE A 419 30.02 15.90 -10.68
C ILE A 419 30.74 17.06 -11.38
N ASP A 420 31.36 16.82 -12.53
CA ASP A 420 32.05 17.85 -13.33
C ASP A 420 31.10 19.01 -13.71
N ASN A 421 29.81 18.71 -13.94
CA ASN A 421 28.79 19.68 -14.30
C ASN A 421 27.89 20.12 -13.13
N PHE A 422 28.20 19.77 -11.87
CA PHE A 422 27.34 20.03 -10.71
C PHE A 422 26.86 21.49 -10.62
N SER A 423 27.71 22.46 -10.98
CA SER A 423 27.36 23.90 -10.93
C SER A 423 26.46 24.37 -12.09
N LYS A 424 26.42 23.62 -13.21
CA LYS A 424 25.57 23.92 -14.38
C LYS A 424 24.24 23.16 -14.32
N GLY A 425 24.26 21.96 -13.72
CA GLY A 425 23.20 20.97 -13.85
C GLY A 425 23.39 20.08 -15.08
N THR A 426 22.46 19.15 -15.28
CA THR A 426 22.40 18.25 -16.46
C THR A 426 21.66 18.92 -17.61
N GLU A 427 21.89 18.47 -18.86
CA GLU A 427 21.29 19.09 -20.05
C GLU A 427 19.75 19.04 -20.04
N SER A 428 19.18 17.87 -19.71
CA SER A 428 17.76 17.69 -19.44
C SER A 428 17.54 17.33 -17.96
N PRO A 429 17.34 18.32 -17.07
CA PRO A 429 17.24 18.08 -15.64
C PRO A 429 15.80 17.85 -15.17
N LEU A 430 15.63 17.04 -14.12
CA LEU A 430 14.34 16.72 -13.52
C LEU A 430 13.56 17.97 -13.09
N SER A 431 14.24 19.03 -12.67
CA SER A 431 13.67 20.36 -12.36
C SER A 431 12.87 21.02 -13.51
N GLN A 432 13.01 20.57 -14.75
CA GLN A 432 12.25 21.07 -15.91
C GLN A 432 11.06 20.16 -16.29
N THR A 433 10.89 19.03 -15.59
CA THR A 433 9.80 18.08 -15.82
C THR A 433 8.59 18.36 -14.92
N PRO A 434 7.38 17.87 -15.27
CA PRO A 434 6.22 17.88 -14.36
C PRO A 434 6.49 17.18 -13.01
N PHE A 435 7.43 16.24 -12.95
CA PHE A 435 7.78 15.54 -11.71
C PHE A 435 8.41 16.46 -10.65
N ALA A 436 8.94 17.64 -11.03
CA ALA A 436 9.48 18.60 -10.08
C ALA A 436 8.45 19.05 -9.02
N GLU A 437 7.15 19.03 -9.33
CA GLU A 437 6.08 19.46 -8.41
C GLU A 437 6.03 18.64 -7.12
N ILE A 438 6.27 17.33 -7.17
CA ILE A 438 6.23 16.47 -5.97
C ILE A 438 7.43 16.69 -5.04
N PHE A 439 8.52 17.26 -5.55
CA PHE A 439 9.73 17.49 -4.76
C PHE A 439 9.64 18.71 -3.86
N LYS A 440 8.67 19.62 -4.05
CA LYS A 440 8.41 20.78 -3.17
C LYS A 440 7.91 20.41 -1.76
N PHE A 441 7.57 19.14 -1.54
CA PHE A 441 7.08 18.60 -0.28
C PHE A 441 8.22 18.11 0.62
N GLY A 442 7.90 17.68 1.84
CA GLY A 442 8.92 17.38 2.85
C GLY A 442 9.73 16.11 2.56
N GLY A 443 9.05 15.09 2.05
CA GLY A 443 9.65 13.91 1.42
C GLY A 443 8.98 13.63 0.09
N ALA A 444 9.73 13.09 -0.87
CA ALA A 444 9.29 12.81 -2.23
C ALA A 444 10.00 11.59 -2.81
N MET A 445 9.31 10.85 -3.67
CA MET A 445 9.89 9.77 -4.48
C MET A 445 9.25 9.74 -5.87
N LEU A 446 10.08 9.67 -6.90
CA LEU A 446 9.70 9.34 -8.27
C LEU A 446 10.23 7.94 -8.61
N ILE A 447 9.41 7.13 -9.28
CA ILE A 447 9.82 5.92 -9.97
C ILE A 447 9.36 6.05 -11.43
N ASN A 448 10.32 6.16 -12.36
CA ASN A 448 10.05 6.28 -13.78
C ASN A 448 9.96 4.88 -14.42
N THR A 449 8.75 4.33 -14.41
CA THR A 449 8.47 2.94 -14.83
C THR A 449 8.78 2.72 -16.32
N GLN A 450 8.62 3.75 -17.15
CA GLN A 450 8.95 3.69 -18.58
C GLN A 450 10.45 3.60 -18.82
N GLN A 451 11.27 4.39 -18.11
CA GLN A 451 12.73 4.31 -18.24
C GLN A 451 13.26 2.94 -17.78
N ILE A 452 12.75 2.42 -16.66
CA ILE A 452 13.07 1.06 -16.18
C ILE A 452 12.72 0.01 -17.25
N LEU A 453 11.53 0.06 -17.84
CA LEU A 453 11.10 -0.89 -18.87
C LEU A 453 11.91 -0.81 -20.17
N GLN A 454 12.37 0.39 -20.54
CA GLN A 454 13.12 0.61 -21.78
C GLN A 454 14.59 0.25 -21.66
N SER A 455 15.18 0.32 -20.46
CA SER A 455 16.64 0.24 -20.27
C SER A 455 17.12 -0.77 -19.23
N LEU A 456 16.26 -1.43 -18.44
CA LEU A 456 16.69 -2.53 -17.56
C LEU A 456 17.07 -3.78 -18.40
N PRO A 457 18.34 -4.23 -18.39
CA PRO A 457 18.82 -5.37 -19.19
C PRO A 457 17.99 -6.64 -19.01
N GLU A 458 17.79 -7.38 -20.10
CA GLU A 458 16.94 -8.57 -20.13
C GLU A 458 17.35 -9.64 -19.11
N GLU A 459 18.65 -9.78 -18.83
CA GLU A 459 19.24 -10.72 -17.89
C GLU A 459 18.96 -10.38 -16.41
N LEU A 460 18.60 -9.13 -16.10
CA LEU A 460 18.24 -8.69 -14.74
C LEU A 460 16.76 -8.93 -14.41
N TRP A 461 15.95 -9.28 -15.42
CA TRP A 461 14.59 -9.74 -15.19
C TRP A 461 14.58 -11.21 -14.77
N LYS A 462 13.67 -11.59 -13.86
CA LYS A 462 13.44 -13.01 -13.55
C LYS A 462 12.93 -13.74 -14.79
N SER A 463 13.21 -15.05 -14.88
CA SER A 463 12.82 -15.89 -16.03
C SER A 463 11.31 -16.00 -16.26
N ASP A 464 10.48 -15.57 -15.29
CA ASP A 464 9.02 -15.48 -15.34
C ASP A 464 8.49 -14.02 -15.36
N ALA A 465 9.35 -13.02 -15.62
CA ALA A 465 9.02 -11.60 -15.48
C ALA A 465 7.95 -11.05 -16.45
N THR A 466 7.52 -11.82 -17.45
CA THR A 466 6.60 -11.38 -18.52
C THR A 466 5.34 -10.69 -18.01
N THR A 467 4.65 -11.26 -17.01
CA THR A 467 3.46 -10.63 -16.39
C THR A 467 3.82 -9.35 -15.63
N TYR A 468 4.94 -9.33 -14.91
CA TYR A 468 5.39 -8.14 -14.19
C TYR A 468 5.73 -6.99 -15.15
N LYS A 469 6.39 -7.27 -16.28
CA LYS A 469 6.64 -6.30 -17.36
C LYS A 469 5.34 -5.76 -17.96
N GLN A 470 4.38 -6.65 -18.25
CA GLN A 470 3.08 -6.24 -18.82
C GLN A 470 2.26 -5.37 -17.87
N LEU A 471 2.26 -5.69 -16.57
CA LEU A 471 1.63 -4.87 -15.53
C LEU A 471 2.34 -3.52 -15.37
N LEU A 472 3.67 -3.51 -15.32
CA LEU A 472 4.47 -2.29 -15.18
C LEU A 472 4.30 -1.34 -16.38
N ALA A 473 4.11 -1.90 -17.59
CA ALA A 473 3.92 -1.14 -18.83
C ALA A 473 2.60 -0.36 -18.87
N LEU A 474 1.63 -0.68 -18.00
CA LEU A 474 0.42 0.10 -17.82
C LEU A 474 0.69 1.47 -17.17
N PHE A 475 1.84 1.63 -16.50
CA PHE A 475 2.18 2.80 -15.71
C PHE A 475 3.27 3.64 -16.41
N SER A 476 3.12 4.97 -16.33
CA SER A 476 4.08 5.94 -16.85
C SER A 476 5.06 6.42 -15.78
N SER A 477 4.56 6.65 -14.56
CA SER A 477 5.34 6.97 -13.36
C SER A 477 4.62 6.51 -12.09
N ILE A 478 5.38 6.36 -11.00
CA ILE A 478 4.85 6.36 -9.65
C ILE A 478 5.47 7.55 -8.91
N GLU A 479 4.63 8.42 -8.39
CA GLU A 479 4.98 9.66 -7.72
C GLU A 479 4.48 9.63 -6.29
N MET A 480 5.36 9.77 -5.31
CA MET A 480 5.02 9.76 -3.89
C MET A 480 5.49 11.06 -3.25
N TYR A 481 4.70 11.64 -2.34
CA TYR A 481 5.16 12.73 -1.49
C TYR A 481 4.48 12.75 -0.12
N SER A 482 5.10 13.40 0.86
CA SER A 482 4.58 13.54 2.23
C SER A 482 4.31 15.00 2.63
N GLU A 483 3.16 15.22 3.25
CA GLU A 483 2.75 16.50 3.82
C GLU A 483 2.24 16.29 5.27
N GLY A 484 3.12 16.51 6.25
CA GLY A 484 2.79 16.23 7.65
C GLY A 484 2.57 14.73 7.90
N GLN A 485 1.40 14.37 8.45
CA GLN A 485 1.05 12.96 8.71
C GLN A 485 0.50 12.22 7.47
N THR A 486 0.25 12.92 6.36
CA THR A 486 -0.31 12.30 5.15
C THR A 486 0.77 12.06 4.11
N ASN A 487 0.64 10.95 3.41
CA ASN A 487 1.42 10.60 2.23
C ASN A 487 0.46 10.44 1.06
N LYS A 488 0.88 10.91 -0.11
CA LYS A 488 0.13 10.73 -1.35
C LYS A 488 0.99 10.02 -2.36
N THR A 489 0.49 8.91 -2.89
CA THR A 489 1.05 8.20 -4.03
C THR A 489 0.11 8.33 -5.21
N THR A 490 0.62 8.81 -6.34
CA THR A 490 -0.06 8.81 -7.63
C THR A 490 0.65 7.81 -8.54
N ILE A 491 -0.09 6.78 -9.00
CA ILE A 491 0.37 5.87 -10.04
C ILE A 491 -0.24 6.37 -11.33
N ASN A 492 0.56 6.99 -12.21
CA ASN A 492 0.09 7.50 -13.48
C ASN A 492 0.05 6.39 -14.52
N MET A 493 -1.00 6.36 -15.34
CA MET A 493 -1.15 5.37 -16.41
C MET A 493 -0.41 5.83 -17.67
N THR A 494 0.00 4.88 -18.50
CA THR A 494 0.53 5.15 -19.86
C THR A 494 -0.59 5.60 -20.81
N ASP A 495 -1.82 5.10 -20.60
CA ASP A 495 -3.02 5.55 -21.30
C ASP A 495 -3.88 6.45 -20.38
N PRO A 496 -3.95 7.77 -20.64
CA PRO A 496 -4.74 8.70 -19.84
C PRO A 496 -6.22 8.77 -20.22
N SER A 497 -6.68 8.06 -21.25
CA SER A 497 -8.03 8.20 -21.81
C SER A 497 -9.13 7.49 -21.00
N ASP A 498 -8.78 6.36 -20.39
CA ASP A 498 -9.68 5.50 -19.61
C ASP A 498 -9.49 5.67 -18.10
N ASN A 499 -10.43 5.15 -17.31
CA ASN A 499 -10.22 4.97 -15.88
C ASN A 499 -9.16 3.89 -15.61
N ALA A 500 -8.24 4.14 -14.69
CA ALA A 500 -7.15 3.21 -14.35
C ALA A 500 -7.65 1.79 -14.00
N LEU A 501 -8.79 1.67 -13.31
CA LEU A 501 -9.38 0.37 -12.97
C LEU A 501 -9.85 -0.39 -14.21
N SER A 502 -10.57 0.27 -15.11
CA SER A 502 -10.96 -0.27 -16.44
C SER A 502 -9.72 -0.76 -17.21
N THR A 503 -8.66 0.05 -17.28
CA THR A 503 -7.41 -0.31 -17.98
C THR A 503 -6.76 -1.56 -17.39
N ILE A 504 -6.69 -1.67 -16.06
CA ILE A 504 -6.12 -2.83 -15.34
C ILE A 504 -6.98 -4.09 -15.56
N ILE A 505 -8.30 -3.99 -15.50
CA ILE A 505 -9.15 -5.17 -15.73
C ILE A 505 -9.04 -5.64 -17.19
N LYS A 506 -8.97 -4.70 -18.15
CA LYS A 506 -8.76 -5.00 -19.58
C LYS A 506 -7.39 -5.62 -19.87
N SER A 507 -6.35 -5.33 -19.10
CA SER A 507 -5.04 -5.97 -19.28
C SER A 507 -5.02 -7.40 -18.72
N LEU A 508 -5.62 -7.64 -17.55
CA LEU A 508 -5.67 -8.95 -16.91
C LEU A 508 -6.43 -10.00 -17.75
N ASP A 509 -7.46 -9.62 -18.53
CA ASP A 509 -8.14 -10.54 -19.47
C ASP A 509 -7.21 -11.06 -20.58
N LYS A 510 -6.18 -10.29 -20.98
CA LYS A 510 -5.23 -10.70 -22.03
C LYS A 510 -4.29 -11.81 -21.58
N GLU A 511 -4.01 -11.93 -20.28
CA GLU A 511 -3.08 -12.91 -19.70
C GLU A 511 -3.70 -14.26 -19.38
N LEU A 512 -5.03 -14.36 -19.27
CA LEU A 512 -5.74 -15.61 -18.99
C LEU A 512 -5.81 -16.53 -20.24
N LYS A 513 -4.71 -16.76 -20.94
CA LYS A 513 -4.60 -17.65 -22.11
C LYS A 513 -4.50 -19.12 -21.72
#